data_AF-A0A382DDR3-F1
#
_entry.id   AF-A0A382DDR3-F1
#
_cell.length_a   1.000
_cell.length_b   1.000
_cell.length_c   1.000
_cell.angle_alpha   90.00
_cell.angle_beta   90.00
_cell.angle_gamma   90.00
#
_symmetry.space_group_name_H-M   'P 1'
#
loop_
_entity.id
_entity.type
_entity.pdbx_description
1 polymer ?
#
loop_
_entity_poly.entity_id
_entity_poly.type
_entity_poly.pdbx_seq_one_letter_code
_entity_poly.pdbx_strand_id
1 'polypeptide(L)'
;MSDTDSPVAPVSVDPNRLKITNDDASKGPLGGTLIGFRCKDCDTTVFGPAVFCQSCTSTDLEAVELGINGVLFSYTIVRIPPAGWPGQVPYVLGQVELPQGPQVLAEVIDCDH
;
A
#
# COMPACT_ATOMS: atom_id res chain seq x y z
N MET A 1 -23.78 3.67 -28.82
CA MET A 1 -23.54 2.70 -27.74
C MET A 1 -22.62 3.42 -26.78
N SER A 2 -23.19 3.96 -25.72
CA SER A 2 -22.49 4.85 -24.80
C SER A 2 -21.98 4.00 -23.64
N ASP A 3 -20.74 3.54 -23.74
CA ASP A 3 -20.07 2.84 -22.65
C ASP A 3 -19.85 3.84 -21.52
N THR A 4 -20.73 3.78 -20.52
CA THR A 4 -20.62 4.53 -19.28
C THR A 4 -19.86 3.64 -18.31
N ASP A 5 -18.55 3.48 -18.54
CA ASP A 5 -17.72 2.78 -17.56
C ASP A 5 -17.32 3.79 -16.48
N SER A 6 -18.08 3.78 -15.39
CA SER A 6 -17.68 4.49 -14.18
C SER A 6 -16.41 3.83 -13.65
N PRO A 7 -15.38 4.57 -13.22
CA PRO A 7 -14.13 3.97 -12.77
C PRO A 7 -14.43 3.04 -11.58
N VAL A 8 -14.33 1.74 -11.83
CA VAL A 8 -14.43 0.73 -10.78
C VAL A 8 -13.20 0.91 -9.91
N ALA A 9 -13.39 1.12 -8.60
CA ALA A 9 -12.27 1.25 -7.68
C ALA A 9 -11.41 -0.02 -7.74
N PRO A 10 -10.08 0.09 -7.82
CA PRO A 10 -9.20 -1.08 -7.84
C PRO A 10 -9.44 -1.93 -6.59
N VAL A 11 -9.80 -3.21 -6.79
CA VAL A 11 -10.03 -4.16 -5.70
C VAL A 11 -8.79 -5.04 -5.53
N SER A 12 -8.34 -5.22 -4.29
CA SER A 12 -7.25 -6.15 -3.98
C SER A 12 -7.61 -7.56 -4.45
N VAL A 13 -6.71 -8.19 -5.21
CA VAL A 13 -6.84 -9.56 -5.71
C VAL A 13 -6.94 -10.57 -4.55
N ASP A 14 -6.38 -10.24 -3.39
CA ASP A 14 -6.64 -10.95 -2.13
C ASP A 14 -7.28 -9.98 -1.12
N PRO A 15 -8.58 -10.14 -0.80
CA PRO A 15 -9.28 -9.25 0.13
C PRO A 15 -8.82 -9.40 1.60
N ASN A 16 -7.97 -10.38 1.91
CA ASN A 16 -7.45 -10.62 3.25
C ASN A 16 -5.99 -10.20 3.43
N ARG A 17 -5.21 -10.06 2.34
CA ARG A 17 -3.75 -9.81 2.41
C ARG A 17 -3.37 -8.40 2.86
N LEU A 18 -4.28 -7.43 2.68
CA LEU A 18 -4.06 -6.02 3.01
C LEU A 18 -5.03 -5.50 4.08
N LYS A 19 -5.48 -6.37 4.99
CA LYS A 19 -6.14 -5.93 6.22
C LYS A 19 -5.09 -5.31 7.14
N ILE A 20 -4.83 -4.02 6.96
CA ILE A 20 -4.14 -3.19 7.96
C ILE A 20 -5.08 -3.20 9.18
N THR A 21 -4.80 -4.05 10.16
CA THR A 21 -5.62 -4.20 11.36
C THR A 21 -5.47 -2.95 12.22
N ASN A 22 -6.24 -1.93 11.88
CA ASN A 22 -6.75 -0.89 12.75
C ASN A 22 -8.06 -0.47 12.08
N ASP A 23 -9.19 -0.55 12.79
CA ASP A 23 -10.55 -0.24 12.30
C ASP A 23 -10.76 1.23 11.83
N ASP A 24 -9.66 1.95 11.63
CA ASP A 24 -9.57 3.39 11.37
C ASP A 24 -8.89 3.73 10.03
N ALA A 25 -8.33 2.76 9.29
CA ALA A 25 -7.82 3.00 7.93
C ALA A 25 -8.92 3.46 6.93
N SER A 26 -10.19 3.32 7.33
CA SER A 26 -11.38 3.57 6.51
C SER A 26 -12.18 4.83 6.90
N LYS A 27 -11.69 5.71 7.78
CA LYS A 27 -12.45 6.89 8.27
C LYS A 27 -11.85 8.25 7.91
N GLY A 28 -11.07 8.34 6.84
CA GLY A 28 -10.67 9.63 6.26
C GLY A 28 -11.75 10.19 5.31
N PRO A 29 -11.97 11.52 5.24
CA PRO A 29 -13.02 12.14 4.42
C PRO A 29 -12.82 12.02 2.89
N LEU A 30 -11.77 11.33 2.42
CA LEU A 30 -11.32 11.31 1.02
C LEU A 30 -11.24 9.92 0.36
N GLY A 31 -11.73 8.86 1.01
CA GLY A 31 -11.47 7.50 0.53
C GLY A 31 -10.05 7.03 0.89
N GLY A 32 -9.84 5.72 0.95
CA GLY A 32 -8.71 5.09 1.68
C GLY A 32 -7.32 5.65 1.37
N THR A 33 -6.68 6.22 2.40
CA THR A 33 -5.26 6.60 2.41
C THR A 33 -4.45 5.51 3.12
N LEU A 34 -3.17 5.35 2.75
CA LEU A 34 -2.28 4.45 3.47
C LEU A 34 -1.90 5.08 4.82
N ILE A 35 -2.07 4.33 5.90
CA ILE A 35 -1.69 4.77 7.24
C ILE A 35 -0.36 4.13 7.63
N GLY A 36 0.53 4.96 8.16
CA GLY A 36 1.79 4.56 8.76
C GLY A 36 2.00 5.21 10.12
N PHE A 37 3.20 5.09 10.65
CA PHE A 37 3.62 5.74 11.89
C PHE A 37 4.92 6.51 11.69
N ARG A 38 4.98 7.72 12.22
CA ARG A 38 6.21 8.53 12.31
C ARG A 38 6.76 8.47 13.72
N CYS A 39 8.06 8.25 13.87
CA CYS A 39 8.73 8.32 15.16
C CYS A 39 9.04 9.77 15.54
N LYS A 40 8.65 10.20 16.74
CA LYS A 40 8.91 11.58 17.20
C LYS A 40 10.38 11.83 17.60
N ASP A 41 11.14 10.78 17.85
CA ASP A 41 12.54 10.88 18.28
C ASP A 41 13.54 10.95 17.13
N CYS A 42 13.22 10.37 15.97
CA CYS A 42 14.16 10.27 14.83
C CYS A 42 13.52 10.50 13.46
N ASP A 43 12.26 10.94 13.42
CA ASP A 43 11.49 11.25 12.21
C ASP A 43 11.33 10.11 11.18
N THR A 44 11.72 8.88 11.52
CA THR A 44 11.54 7.73 10.63
C THR A 44 10.05 7.40 10.49
N THR A 45 9.58 7.25 9.25
CA THR A 45 8.23 6.79 8.93
C THR A 45 8.24 5.32 8.54
N VAL A 46 7.27 4.55 9.07
CA VAL A 46 7.05 3.14 8.75
C VAL A 46 5.63 2.93 8.24
N PHE A 47 5.45 1.99 7.31
CA PHE A 47 4.13 1.64 6.76
C PHE A 47 3.49 0.51 7.58
N GLY A 48 2.18 0.62 7.84
CA GLY A 48 1.40 -0.37 8.58
C GLY A 48 1.49 -0.21 10.11
N PRO A 49 0.86 -1.11 10.88
CA PRO A 49 0.87 -1.05 12.33
C PRO A 49 2.30 -1.22 12.87
N ALA A 50 2.70 -0.33 13.77
CA ALA A 50 4.02 -0.36 14.41
C ALA A 50 3.88 -0.11 15.92
N VAL A 51 4.63 -0.89 16.70
CA VAL A 51 4.69 -0.75 18.17
C VAL A 51 6.01 -0.15 18.66
N PHE A 52 7.03 -0.12 17.79
CA PHE A 52 8.31 0.56 18.02
C PHE A 52 8.92 1.01 16.68
N CYS A 53 9.79 2.01 16.73
CA CYS A 53 10.54 2.51 15.59
C CYS A 53 11.61 1.50 15.14
N GLN A 54 11.55 1.06 13.89
CA GLN A 54 12.52 0.12 13.33
C GLN A 54 13.93 0.71 13.16
N SER A 55 14.08 2.04 13.26
CA SER A 55 15.38 2.72 13.17
C SER A 55 16.05 2.95 14.53
N CYS A 56 15.29 3.39 15.55
CA CYS A 56 15.86 3.81 16.84
C CYS A 56 15.30 3.07 18.07
N THR A 57 14.36 2.14 17.88
CA THR A 57 13.68 1.36 18.93
C THR A 57 12.76 2.14 19.89
N SER A 58 12.60 3.45 19.68
CA SER A 58 11.64 4.25 20.45
C SER A 58 10.21 3.75 20.28
N THR A 59 9.39 3.89 21.32
CA THR A 59 7.95 3.64 21.30
C THR A 59 7.13 4.92 21.13
N ASP A 60 7.76 6.10 21.05
CA ASP A 60 7.05 7.37 20.76
C ASP A 60 6.79 7.48 19.25
N LEU A 61 5.66 6.92 18.85
CA LEU A 61 5.15 6.89 17.49
C LEU A 61 3.82 7.64 17.40
N GLU A 62 3.59 8.31 16.28
CA GLU A 62 2.31 8.91 15.93
C GLU A 62 1.83 8.41 14.57
N ALA A 63 0.52 8.19 14.44
CA ALA A 63 -0.07 7.79 13.17
C ALA A 63 -0.01 8.95 12.16
N VAL A 64 0.34 8.63 10.91
CA VAL A 64 0.43 9.60 9.82
C VAL A 64 -0.20 9.05 8.55
N GLU A 65 -0.80 9.94 7.76
CA GLU A 65 -1.24 9.62 6.40
C GLU A 65 -0.04 9.62 5.46
N LEU A 66 0.19 8.53 4.73
CA LEU A 66 1.31 8.42 3.79
C LEU A 66 0.95 8.95 2.39
N GLY A 67 -0.35 9.19 2.16
CA GLY A 67 -0.91 9.72 0.92
C GLY A 67 -1.65 8.67 0.10
N ILE A 68 -2.26 9.16 -0.98
CA ILE A 68 -3.04 8.38 -1.96
C ILE A 68 -2.33 8.23 -3.31
N ASN A 69 -1.20 8.92 -3.48
CA ASN A 69 -0.38 8.90 -4.70
C ASN A 69 1.02 8.42 -4.34
N GLY A 70 1.72 7.86 -5.32
CA GLY A 70 3.11 7.44 -5.20
C GLY A 70 3.81 7.38 -6.54
N VAL A 71 5.12 7.19 -6.52
CA VAL A 71 5.95 7.03 -7.73
C VAL A 71 6.34 5.56 -7.86
N LEU A 72 6.10 4.95 -9.02
CA LEU A 72 6.60 3.61 -9.30
C LEU A 72 8.13 3.66 -9.45
N PHE A 73 8.84 3.20 -8.42
CA PHE A 73 10.30 3.23 -8.38
C PHE A 73 10.91 2.10 -9.21
N SER A 74 10.40 0.88 -9.03
CA SER A 74 10.80 -0.30 -9.80
C SER A 74 9.63 -1.27 -9.92
N TYR A 75 9.70 -2.22 -10.85
CA TYR A 75 8.69 -3.26 -10.99
C TYR A 75 9.29 -4.57 -11.51
N THR A 76 8.55 -5.66 -11.32
CA THR A 76 8.85 -6.97 -11.91
C THR A 76 7.57 -7.63 -12.42
N ILE A 77 7.71 -8.51 -13.42
CA ILE A 77 6.62 -9.33 -13.94
C ILE A 77 6.73 -10.72 -13.34
N VAL A 78 5.78 -11.07 -12.48
CA VAL A 78 5.74 -12.38 -11.83
C VAL A 78 5.05 -13.37 -12.75
N ARG A 79 5.82 -14.30 -13.31
CA ARG A 79 5.33 -15.39 -14.19
C ARG A 79 5.09 -16.69 -13.44
N ILE A 80 5.70 -16.87 -12.27
CA ILE A 80 5.52 -18.03 -11.39
C ILE A 80 5.25 -17.48 -9.99
N PRO A 81 3.98 -17.46 -9.54
CA PRO A 81 3.63 -16.91 -8.24
C PRO A 81 3.98 -17.87 -7.08
N PRO A 82 4.03 -17.37 -5.83
CA PRO A 82 4.05 -18.24 -4.66
C PRO A 82 2.79 -19.11 -4.59
N ALA A 83 2.89 -20.25 -3.90
CA ALA A 83 1.74 -21.13 -3.68
C ALA A 83 0.60 -20.37 -2.99
N GLY A 84 -0.63 -20.54 -3.49
CA GLY A 84 -1.82 -19.90 -2.93
C GLY A 84 -2.14 -18.51 -3.47
N TRP A 85 -1.43 -18.01 -4.50
CA TRP A 85 -1.82 -16.77 -5.19
C TRP A 85 -3.20 -16.92 -5.86
N PRO A 86 -4.19 -16.07 -5.52
CA PRO A 86 -5.54 -16.17 -6.08
C PRO A 86 -5.72 -15.39 -7.40
N GLY A 87 -4.71 -14.63 -7.81
CA GLY A 87 -4.77 -13.73 -8.97
C GLY A 87 -4.42 -14.35 -10.31
N GLN A 88 -4.57 -13.54 -11.36
CA GLN A 88 -4.11 -13.89 -12.69
C GLN A 88 -2.57 -13.88 -12.77
N VAL A 89 -2.06 -14.56 -13.80
CA VAL A 89 -0.63 -14.65 -14.11
C VAL A 89 -0.47 -14.42 -15.63
N PRO A 90 0.49 -13.59 -16.08
CA PRO A 90 1.43 -12.82 -15.27
C PRO A 90 0.73 -11.70 -14.48
N TYR A 91 1.43 -11.14 -13.50
CA TYR A 91 1.03 -9.87 -12.88
C TYR A 91 2.27 -8.99 -12.63
N VAL A 92 2.04 -7.68 -12.56
CA VAL A 92 3.08 -6.68 -12.28
C VAL A 92 3.13 -6.41 -10.79
N LEU A 93 4.28 -6.68 -10.16
CA LEU A 93 4.55 -6.29 -8.78
C LEU A 93 5.42 -5.04 -8.79
N GLY A 94 4.85 -3.93 -8.32
CA GLY A 94 5.50 -2.64 -8.23
C GLY A 94 6.05 -2.34 -6.84
N GLN A 95 7.20 -1.68 -6.81
CA GLN A 95 7.75 -1.00 -5.65
C GLN A 95 7.43 0.49 -5.77
N VAL A 96 6.55 0.99 -4.92
CA VAL A 96 5.97 2.34 -4.99
C VAL A 96 6.52 3.19 -3.86
N GLU A 97 7.16 4.30 -4.21
CA GLU A 97 7.63 5.32 -3.27
C GLU A 97 6.49 6.25 -2.86
N LEU A 98 6.23 6.34 -1.55
CA LEU A 98 5.17 7.18 -0.99
C LEU A 98 5.72 8.57 -0.63
N PRO A 99 4.97 9.67 -0.86
CA PRO A 99 5.45 11.03 -0.63
C PRO A 99 5.93 11.31 0.81
N GLN A 100 5.33 10.65 1.79
CA GLN A 100 5.58 10.89 3.22
C GLN A 100 6.03 9.61 3.94
N GLY A 101 6.42 8.56 3.21
CA GLY A 101 6.57 7.23 3.77
C GLY A 101 7.65 6.38 3.08
N PRO A 102 7.80 5.12 3.52
CA PRO A 102 8.71 4.19 2.87
C PRO A 102 8.17 3.77 1.50
N GLN A 103 8.98 2.99 0.77
CA GLN A 103 8.51 2.28 -0.40
C GLN A 103 7.63 1.09 0.02
N VAL A 104 6.51 0.88 -0.67
CA VAL A 104 5.58 -0.24 -0.45
C VAL A 104 5.51 -1.13 -1.67
N LEU A 105 5.19 -2.40 -1.47
CA LEU A 105 4.93 -3.34 -2.56
C LEU A 105 3.43 -3.37 -2.85
N ALA A 106 3.07 -3.20 -4.12
CA ALA A 106 1.68 -3.25 -4.57
C ALA A 106 1.60 -3.92 -5.94
N GLU A 107 0.46 -4.55 -6.23
CA GLU A 107 0.13 -4.96 -7.59
C GLU A 107 -0.22 -3.73 -8.42
N VAL A 108 0.31 -3.67 -9.65
CA VAL A 108 -0.05 -2.64 -10.63
C VAL A 108 -1.06 -3.26 -11.58
N ILE A 109 -2.27 -2.71 -11.59
CA ILE A 109 -3.37 -3.17 -12.44
C ILE A 109 -3.56 -2.24 -13.64
N ASP A 110 -4.47 -2.61 -14.55
CA ASP A 110 -4.83 -1.82 -15.73
C ASP A 110 -3.63 -1.41 -16.60
N CYS A 111 -2.64 -2.29 -16.71
CA CYS A 111 -1.44 -2.09 -17.53
C CYS A 111 -1.08 -3.35 -18.34
N ASP A 112 -0.58 -3.11 -19.55
CA ASP A 112 -0.07 -4.15 -20.44
C ASP A 112 1.29 -4.67 -19.94
N HIS A 113 1.52 -5.99 -20.03
CA HIS A 113 2.72 -6.66 -19.52
C HIS A 113 3.11 -7.94 -20.28
#